data_AF-A0A200IIH6-F1
#
_entry.id   AF-A0A200IIH6-F1
#
_cell.length_a   1.000
_cell.length_b   1.000
_cell.length_c   1.000
_cell.angle_alpha   90.00
_cell.angle_beta   90.00
_cell.angle_gamma   90.00
#
_symmetry.space_group_name_H-M   'P 1'
#
loop_
_entity.id
_entity.type
_entity.pdbx_description
1 polymer ?
#
loop_
_entity_poly.entity_id
_entity_poly.type
_entity_poly.pdbx_seq_one_letter_code
_entity_poly.pdbx_strand_id
1 'polypeptide(L)'
;MGTFKDEKDVIVGKAKEKIGEWTNNGELAHSGKEQAQEGQIKKEHDQKRVNELDDQNDERDARNDRTTPENVSSEELLRAENPDANKISSNDRRDADQLKHYTGIEDKL
;
A
#
# COMPACT_ATOMS: atom_id res chain seq x y z
N MET A 1 0.56 -3.91 -4.40
CA MET A 1 1.30 -3.41 -5.55
C MET A 1 0.56 -2.17 -6.01
N GLY A 2 1.23 -1.11 -6.47
CA GLY A 2 0.66 -0.44 -7.65
C GLY A 2 0.60 -1.54 -8.69
N THR A 3 -0.59 -2.11 -8.91
CA THR A 3 -0.69 -3.46 -9.45
C THR A 3 0.05 -3.54 -10.78
N PHE A 4 0.64 -4.69 -11.14
CA PHE A 4 1.25 -4.88 -12.47
C PHE A 4 0.29 -4.41 -13.60
N LYS A 5 -1.01 -4.50 -13.33
CA LYS A 5 -2.09 -3.96 -14.13
C LYS A 5 -2.06 -2.42 -14.22
N ASP A 6 -1.92 -1.67 -13.13
CA ASP A 6 -1.89 -0.21 -13.14
C ASP A 6 -0.67 0.32 -13.91
N GLU A 7 0.51 -0.27 -13.73
CA GLU A 7 1.70 0.10 -14.52
C GLU A 7 1.52 -0.22 -16.01
N LYS A 8 0.92 -1.38 -16.32
CA LYS A 8 0.54 -1.73 -17.68
C LYS A 8 -0.46 -0.73 -18.25
N ASP A 9 -1.46 -0.30 -17.49
CA ASP A 9 -2.46 0.67 -17.92
C ASP A 9 -1.83 2.02 -18.24
N VAL A 10 -0.84 2.47 -17.45
CA VAL A 10 -0.03 3.66 -17.77
C VAL A 10 0.72 3.51 -19.10
N ILE A 11 1.41 2.37 -19.30
CA ILE A 11 2.22 2.13 -20.50
C ILE A 11 1.34 2.00 -21.74
N VAL A 12 0.29 1.19 -21.66
CA VAL A 12 -0.65 0.93 -22.75
C VAL A 12 -1.43 2.20 -23.09
N GLY A 13 -1.88 2.95 -22.08
CA GLY A 13 -2.57 4.22 -22.26
C GLY A 13 -1.71 5.23 -23.02
N LYS A 14 -0.45 5.44 -22.59
CA LYS A 14 0.51 6.32 -23.30
C LYS A 14 0.80 5.87 -24.73
N ALA A 15 0.84 4.55 -24.97
CA ALA A 15 1.03 4.02 -26.32
C ALA A 15 -0.19 4.31 -27.21
N LYS A 16 -1.42 4.10 -26.68
CA LYS A 16 -2.66 4.44 -27.38
C LYS A 16 -2.76 5.94 -27.67
N GLU A 17 -2.38 6.79 -26.72
CA GLU A 17 -2.35 8.25 -26.88
C GLU A 17 -1.51 8.63 -28.11
N LYS A 18 -0.25 8.19 -28.14
CA LYS A 18 0.68 8.47 -29.25
C LYS A 18 0.22 7.89 -30.58
N ILE A 19 -0.31 6.66 -30.59
CA ILE A 19 -0.81 6.03 -31.82
C ILE A 19 -2.04 6.78 -32.33
N GLY A 20 -2.94 7.21 -31.44
CA GLY A 20 -4.10 8.03 -31.78
C GLY A 20 -3.70 9.36 -32.39
N GLU A 21 -2.72 10.05 -31.82
CA GLU A 21 -2.15 11.28 -32.39
C GLU A 21 -1.56 11.04 -33.79
N TRP A 22 -0.76 10.00 -33.98
CA TRP A 22 -0.14 9.69 -35.27
C TRP A 22 -1.14 9.28 -36.36
N THR A 23 -2.26 8.68 -35.97
CA THR A 23 -3.30 8.21 -36.89
C THR A 23 -4.43 9.23 -37.09
N ASN A 24 -4.34 10.41 -36.48
CA ASN A 24 -5.42 11.39 -36.38
C ASN A 24 -6.74 10.79 -35.85
N ASN A 25 -6.64 9.79 -34.96
CA ASN A 25 -7.76 9.16 -34.29
C ASN A 25 -7.90 9.74 -32.88
N GLY A 26 -8.75 10.77 -32.75
CA GLY A 26 -8.97 11.48 -31.48
C GLY A 26 -9.57 10.62 -30.37
N GLU A 27 -10.41 9.64 -30.71
CA GLU A 27 -11.01 8.73 -29.72
C GLU A 27 -9.95 7.79 -29.13
N LEU A 28 -9.04 7.27 -29.97
CA LEU A 28 -7.94 6.44 -29.52
C LEU A 28 -6.96 7.24 -28.65
N ALA A 29 -6.67 8.48 -29.05
CA ALA A 29 -5.79 9.36 -28.29
C ALA A 29 -6.38 9.66 -26.89
N HIS A 30 -7.66 10.02 -26.85
CA HIS A 30 -8.37 10.36 -25.61
C HIS A 30 -8.48 9.16 -24.66
N SER A 31 -8.92 8.00 -25.16
CA SER A 31 -9.01 6.78 -24.35
C SER A 31 -7.65 6.31 -23.83
N GLY A 32 -6.57 6.52 -24.59
CA GLY A 32 -5.21 6.27 -24.12
C GLY A 32 -4.81 7.16 -22.95
N LYS A 33 -5.12 8.46 -23.05
CA LYS A 33 -4.87 9.43 -21.98
C LYS A 33 -5.64 9.12 -20.70
N GLU A 34 -6.93 8.81 -20.81
CA GLU A 34 -7.77 8.42 -19.67
C GLU A 34 -7.24 7.16 -18.98
N GLN A 35 -6.93 6.11 -19.76
CA GLN A 35 -6.37 4.87 -19.23
C GLN A 35 -5.04 5.12 -18.49
N ALA A 36 -4.17 5.97 -19.04
CA ALA A 36 -2.91 6.30 -18.39
C ALA A 36 -3.11 7.10 -17.09
N GLN A 37 -4.04 8.04 -17.09
CA GLN A 37 -4.35 8.86 -15.92
C GLN A 37 -4.94 8.02 -14.78
N GLU A 38 -5.88 7.11 -15.08
CA GLU A 38 -6.44 6.20 -14.08
C GLU A 38 -5.39 5.29 -13.45
N GLY A 39 -4.47 4.74 -14.26
CA GLY A 39 -3.35 3.92 -13.76
C GLY A 39 -2.42 4.72 -12.85
N GLN A 40 -2.17 5.99 -13.16
CA GLN A 40 -1.36 6.88 -12.31
C GLN A 40 -2.05 7.16 -10.97
N ILE A 41 -3.34 7.49 -10.97
CA ILE A 41 -4.10 7.78 -9.75
C ILE A 41 -4.09 6.58 -8.80
N LYS A 42 -4.29 5.37 -9.32
CA LYS A 42 -4.24 4.14 -8.51
C LYS A 42 -2.86 3.91 -7.92
N LYS A 43 -1.81 4.08 -8.72
CA LYS A 43 -0.42 3.97 -8.25
C LYS A 43 -0.10 4.97 -7.13
N GLU A 44 -0.57 6.22 -7.25
CA GLU A 44 -0.39 7.23 -6.20
C GLU A 44 -1.16 6.88 -4.92
N HIS A 45 -2.39 6.39 -5.07
CA HIS A 45 -3.21 5.94 -3.94
C HIS A 45 -2.56 4.79 -3.18
N ASP A 46 -2.07 3.76 -3.89
CA ASP A 46 -1.40 2.63 -3.28
C ASP A 46 -0.11 3.04 -2.57
N GLN A 47 0.67 3.94 -3.17
CA GLN A 47 1.86 4.48 -2.52
C GLN A 47 1.50 5.26 -1.24
N LYS A 48 0.44 6.05 -1.28
CA LYS A 48 -0.04 6.78 -0.10
C LYS A 48 -0.46 5.83 1.03
N ARG A 49 -1.11 4.71 0.68
CA ARG A 49 -1.51 3.70 1.66
C ARG A 49 -0.31 2.99 2.29
N VAL A 50 0.72 2.70 1.51
CA VAL A 50 1.98 2.15 2.02
C VAL A 50 2.64 3.12 3.00
N ASN A 51 2.77 4.39 2.63
CA ASN A 51 3.37 5.39 3.52
C ASN A 51 2.60 5.53 4.83
N GLU A 52 1.26 5.48 4.78
CA GLU A 52 0.43 5.50 6.01
C GLU A 52 0.66 4.26 6.89
N LEU A 53 0.88 3.08 6.31
CA LEU A 53 1.23 1.87 7.07
C LEU A 53 2.62 1.98 7.70
N ASP A 54 3.57 2.60 7.02
CA ASP A 54 4.90 2.86 7.56
C ASP A 54 4.83 3.86 8.73
N ASP A 55 4.09 4.97 8.57
CA ASP A 55 3.85 5.95 9.64
C ASP A 55 3.19 5.31 10.87
N GLN A 56 2.20 4.44 10.67
CA GLN A 56 1.55 3.69 11.76
C GLN A 56 2.52 2.74 12.46
N ASN A 57 3.42 2.10 11.71
CA ASN A 57 4.42 1.22 12.29
C ASN A 57 5.49 2.00 13.07
N ASP A 58 5.91 3.16 12.57
CA ASP A 58 6.84 4.05 13.27
C ASP A 58 6.22 4.58 14.57
N GLU A 59 4.93 4.96 14.56
CA GLU A 59 4.24 5.38 15.78
C GLU A 59 4.14 4.23 16.80
N ARG A 60 3.86 3.00 16.35
CA ARG A 60 3.83 1.81 17.22
C ARG A 60 5.19 1.49 17.82
N ASP A 61 6.26 1.57 17.04
CA ASP A 61 7.61 1.33 17.52
C ASP A 61 8.02 2.41 18.54
N ALA A 62 7.71 3.68 18.27
CA ALA A 62 7.98 4.78 19.20
C ALA A 62 7.17 4.69 20.51
N ARG A 63 5.95 4.11 20.48
CA ARG A 63 5.16 3.85 21.69
C ARG A 63 5.75 2.71 22.52
N ASN A 64 6.22 1.64 21.89
CA ASN A 64 6.88 0.52 22.57
C ASN A 64 8.18 0.93 23.27
N ASP A 65 8.92 1.90 22.72
CA ASP A 65 10.12 2.45 23.38
C ASP A 65 9.79 3.35 24.59
N ARG A 66 8.54 3.81 24.71
CA ARG A 66 8.11 4.80 25.70
C ARG A 66 7.32 4.21 26.87
N THR A 67 7.01 2.91 26.86
CA THR A 67 6.25 2.26 27.94
C THR A 67 7.12 2.01 29.18
N THR A 68 6.95 2.85 30.19
CA THR A 68 7.15 2.43 31.59
C THR A 68 5.99 1.51 31.99
N PRO A 69 6.25 0.43 32.77
CA PRO A 69 5.31 -0.69 33.00
C PRO A 69 3.92 -0.33 33.58
N GLU A 70 3.68 0.90 34.02
CA GLU A 70 2.42 1.34 34.61
C GLU A 70 1.35 1.82 33.60
N ASN A 71 1.69 2.01 32.32
CA ASN A 71 0.75 2.49 31.27
C ASN A 71 0.43 1.44 30.19
N VAL A 72 0.59 0.17 30.52
CA VAL A 72 0.31 -0.93 29.58
C VAL A 72 -1.21 -1.14 29.52
N SER A 73 -1.80 -0.89 28.36
CA SER A 73 -3.24 -1.10 28.13
C SER A 73 -3.62 -2.57 28.28
N SER A 74 -4.85 -2.88 28.68
CA SER A 74 -5.39 -4.25 28.75
C SER A 74 -5.21 -5.03 27.44
N GLU A 75 -5.20 -4.33 26.30
CA GLU A 75 -4.98 -4.91 24.97
C GLU A 75 -3.50 -5.28 24.71
N GLU A 76 -2.58 -4.58 25.35
CA GLU A 76 -1.14 -4.86 25.33
C GLU A 76 -0.79 -5.99 26.30
N LEU A 77 -1.53 -6.13 27.41
CA LEU A 77 -1.50 -7.31 28.29
C LEU A 77 -2.03 -8.58 27.60
N LEU A 78 -3.09 -8.47 26.80
CA LEU A 78 -3.62 -9.59 25.99
C LEU A 78 -2.65 -10.03 24.87
N ARG A 79 -1.82 -9.12 24.34
CA ARG A 79 -0.70 -9.48 23.46
C ARG A 79 0.44 -10.16 24.22
N ALA A 80 0.71 -9.78 25.47
CA ALA A 80 1.70 -10.44 26.30
C ALA A 80 1.32 -11.91 26.62
N GLU A 81 0.03 -12.23 26.66
CA GLU A 81 -0.50 -13.61 26.76
C GLU A 81 -0.32 -14.44 25.47
N ASN A 82 -0.05 -13.81 24.32
CA ASN A 82 0.30 -14.44 23.05
C ASN A 82 1.76 -14.14 22.67
N PRO A 83 2.75 -14.80 23.30
CA PRO A 83 4.17 -14.46 23.14
C PRO A 83 4.70 -14.67 21.71
N ASP A 84 4.00 -15.42 20.85
CA ASP A 84 4.40 -15.60 19.45
C ASP A 84 4.15 -14.35 18.59
N ALA A 85 3.19 -13.48 18.95
CA ALA A 85 2.97 -12.20 18.26
C ALA A 85 4.05 -11.15 18.58
N ASN A 86 4.78 -11.33 19.70
CA ASN A 86 5.90 -10.49 20.15
C ASN A 86 7.28 -10.98 19.65
N LYS A 87 7.35 -12.09 18.90
CA LYS A 87 8.62 -12.64 18.35
C LYS A 87 8.99 -12.10 16.98
N ILE A 88 8.07 -11.42 16.32
CA ILE A 88 8.28 -10.85 14.98
C ILE A 88 9.03 -9.53 15.14
N SER A 89 10.16 -9.36 14.46
CA SER A 89 10.92 -8.11 14.53
C SER A 89 10.11 -6.95 13.93
N SER A 90 10.40 -5.69 14.31
CA SER A 90 9.71 -4.53 13.71
C SER A 90 9.76 -4.53 12.19
N ASN A 91 10.86 -5.03 11.60
CA ASN A 91 10.99 -5.19 10.15
C ASN A 91 10.05 -6.27 9.61
N ASP A 92 10.03 -7.46 10.21
CA ASP A 92 9.16 -8.55 9.78
C ASP A 92 7.67 -8.16 9.88
N ARG A 93 7.33 -7.30 10.86
CA ARG A 93 5.97 -6.78 11.03
C ARG A 93 5.61 -5.76 9.95
N ARG A 94 6.51 -4.82 9.63
CA ARG A 94 6.33 -3.87 8.53
C ARG A 94 6.17 -4.62 7.21
N ASP A 95 7.03 -5.59 6.95
CA ASP A 95 6.96 -6.43 5.76
C ASP A 95 5.63 -7.17 5.69
N ALA A 96 5.15 -7.73 6.81
CA ALA A 96 3.85 -8.39 6.87
C ALA A 96 2.67 -7.44 6.61
N ASP A 97 2.68 -6.24 7.19
CA ASP A 97 1.62 -5.24 6.99
C ASP A 97 1.57 -4.75 5.53
N GLN A 98 2.74 -4.51 4.92
CA GLN A 98 2.85 -4.19 3.50
C GLN A 98 2.37 -5.38 2.63
N LEU A 99 2.76 -6.61 2.96
CA LEU A 99 2.31 -7.83 2.29
C LEU A 99 0.78 -8.03 2.37
N LYS A 100 0.16 -7.74 3.52
CA LYS A 100 -1.30 -7.80 3.69
C LYS A 100 -2.01 -6.80 2.80
N HIS A 101 -1.54 -5.55 2.80
CA HIS A 101 -2.06 -4.52 1.90
C HIS A 101 -1.98 -4.95 0.42
N TYR A 102 -0.91 -5.65 0.05
CA TYR A 102 -0.68 -6.09 -1.32
C TYR A 102 -1.41 -7.37 -1.73
N THR A 103 -1.69 -8.26 -0.79
CA THR A 103 -2.43 -9.50 -1.03
C THR A 103 -3.95 -9.32 -0.86
N GLY A 104 -4.38 -8.23 -0.21
CA GLY A 104 -5.78 -8.00 0.14
C GLY A 104 -6.30 -8.98 1.20
N ILE A 105 -5.39 -9.72 1.85
CA ILE A 105 -5.71 -10.63 2.94
C ILE A 105 -5.72 -9.78 4.21
N GLU A 106 -6.90 -9.29 4.57
CA GLU A 106 -7.13 -8.72 5.90
C GLU A 106 -7.38 -9.87 6.90
N ASP A 107 -6.84 -9.75 8.10
CA ASP A 107 -7.11 -10.72 9.17
C ASP A 107 -8.62 -10.65 9.48
N LYS A 108 -9.35 -11.73 9.20
CA LYS A 108 -10.72 -11.89 9.67
C LYS A 108 -10.67 -12.12 11.18
N LEU A 109 -11.03 -11.09 11.95
CA LEU A 109 -11.33 -11.18 13.37
C LEU A 109 -12.58 -12.04 13.61
#